data_AF-W1XXI2-F1
#
_entry.id   AF-W1XXI2-F1
#
_cell.length_a   1.000
_cell.length_b   1.000
_cell.length_c   1.000
_cell.angle_alpha   90.00
_cell.angle_beta   90.00
_cell.angle_gamma   90.00
#
_symmetry.space_group_name_H-M   'P 1'
#
loop_
_entity.id
_entity.type
_entity.pdbx_description
1 polymer ?
#
loop_
_entity_poly.entity_id
_entity_poly.type
_entity_poly.pdbx_seq_one_letter_code
_entity_poly.pdbx_strand_id
1 'polypeptide(L)'
;QAGLVKVLKTAFDQGLDLLIEENIPQSLLDKYKLMPRSQAVRAMHFPKDLAEYKQALRRIKFEELFYFQMQLQTLKSENKVHGSGLVLNWSQENLTAVKEKLPFALTQAQEKSLQEILTDMKSDHHMNRLLQGDVGSGKTVVAGLAMYAAVTAG
;
A
#
# COMPACT_ATOMS: atom_id res chain seq x y z
N GLN A 1 3.24 -37.85 -1.02
CA GLN A 1 2.19 -36.92 -1.51
C GLN A 1 0.77 -37.50 -1.41
N ALA A 2 0.51 -38.77 -1.81
CA ALA A 2 -0.84 -39.38 -1.74
C ALA A 2 -1.47 -39.40 -0.32
N GLY A 3 -0.67 -39.52 0.74
CA GLY A 3 -1.16 -39.49 2.12
C GLY A 3 -1.79 -38.16 2.53
N LEU A 4 -1.17 -37.03 2.19
CA LEU A 4 -1.67 -35.69 2.56
C LEU A 4 -3.00 -35.38 1.88
N VAL A 5 -3.13 -35.69 0.59
CA VAL A 5 -4.37 -35.49 -0.16
C VAL A 5 -5.51 -36.32 0.44
N LYS A 6 -5.24 -37.56 0.84
CA LYS A 6 -6.22 -38.43 1.52
C LYS A 6 -6.65 -37.87 2.87
N VAL A 7 -5.71 -37.33 3.66
CA VAL A 7 -6.01 -36.69 4.95
C VAL A 7 -6.87 -35.44 4.76
N LEU A 8 -6.51 -34.56 3.82
CA LEU A 8 -7.28 -33.35 3.50
C LEU A 8 -8.71 -33.70 3.05
N LYS A 9 -8.84 -34.70 2.17
CA LYS A 9 -10.15 -35.17 1.73
C LYS A 9 -10.98 -35.70 2.90
N THR A 10 -10.38 -36.51 3.77
CA THR A 10 -11.06 -37.04 4.97
C THR A 10 -11.52 -35.91 5.90
N ALA A 11 -10.68 -34.89 6.13
CA ALA A 11 -11.03 -33.73 6.94
C ALA A 11 -12.23 -32.96 6.35
N PHE A 12 -12.23 -32.74 5.04
CA PHE A 12 -13.35 -32.11 4.34
C PHE A 12 -14.61 -32.97 4.32
N ASP A 13 -14.49 -34.29 4.17
CA ASP A 13 -15.64 -35.21 4.22
C ASP A 13 -16.27 -35.26 5.63
N GLN A 14 -15.46 -35.00 6.67
CA GLN A 14 -15.92 -34.81 8.05
C GLN A 14 -16.48 -33.41 8.33
N GLY A 15 -16.51 -32.52 7.34
CA GLY A 15 -17.05 -31.17 7.46
C GLY A 15 -16.16 -30.20 8.25
N LEU A 16 -14.87 -30.50 8.44
CA LEU A 16 -13.96 -29.63 9.19
C LEU A 16 -13.73 -28.27 8.50
N ASP A 17 -13.99 -28.16 7.20
CA ASP A 17 -13.99 -26.89 6.46
C ASP A 17 -15.11 -25.94 6.88
N LEU A 18 -16.21 -26.45 7.46
CA LEU A 18 -17.30 -25.62 7.98
C LEU A 18 -16.91 -24.86 9.25
N LEU A 19 -15.84 -25.27 9.92
CA LEU A 19 -15.26 -24.56 11.06
C LEU A 19 -14.48 -23.30 10.63
N ILE A 20 -14.26 -23.12 9.33
CA ILE A 20 -13.55 -21.95 8.80
C ILE A 20 -14.51 -20.76 8.77
N GLU A 21 -14.39 -19.90 9.78
CA GLU A 21 -15.19 -18.69 9.90
C GLU A 21 -14.92 -17.70 8.76
N GLU A 22 -15.97 -17.05 8.31
CA GLU A 22 -15.86 -15.96 7.34
C GLU A 22 -15.16 -14.77 7.96
N ASN A 23 -14.25 -14.16 7.22
CA ASN A 23 -13.35 -13.14 7.72
C ASN A 23 -13.41 -11.82 6.95
N ILE A 24 -14.28 -11.77 5.94
CA ILE A 24 -14.63 -10.56 5.21
C ILE A 24 -16.09 -10.19 5.49
N PRO A 25 -16.39 -8.91 5.78
CA PRO A 25 -17.76 -8.46 5.99
C PRO A 25 -18.69 -8.81 4.83
N GLN A 26 -19.94 -9.19 5.15
CA GLN A 26 -20.95 -9.57 4.16
C GLN A 26 -21.14 -8.53 3.05
N SER A 27 -21.10 -7.23 3.41
CA SER A 27 -21.22 -6.14 2.45
C SER A 27 -20.13 -6.15 1.37
N LEU A 28 -18.91 -6.58 1.70
CA LEU A 28 -17.81 -6.71 0.74
C LEU A 28 -17.94 -8.01 -0.06
N LEU A 29 -18.39 -9.10 0.55
CA LEU A 29 -18.67 -10.35 -0.15
C LEU A 29 -19.71 -10.12 -1.26
N ASP A 30 -20.80 -9.43 -0.94
CA ASP A 30 -21.88 -9.12 -1.88
C ASP A 30 -21.41 -8.16 -2.98
N LYS A 31 -20.77 -7.06 -2.59
CA LYS A 31 -20.27 -6.03 -3.51
C LYS A 31 -19.29 -6.61 -4.54
N TYR A 32 -18.38 -7.48 -4.08
CA TYR A 32 -17.37 -8.08 -4.93
C TYR A 32 -17.74 -9.47 -5.43
N LYS A 33 -18.95 -9.98 -5.14
CA LYS A 33 -19.42 -11.32 -5.55
C LYS A 33 -18.38 -12.40 -5.24
N LEU A 34 -17.97 -12.44 -3.98
CA LEU A 34 -16.90 -13.32 -3.50
C LEU A 34 -17.47 -14.65 -3.02
N MET A 35 -16.79 -15.74 -3.35
CA MET A 35 -17.12 -17.08 -2.84
C MET A 35 -16.93 -17.11 -1.31
N PRO A 36 -17.82 -17.78 -0.55
CA PRO A 36 -17.64 -17.97 0.90
C PRO A 36 -16.31 -18.64 1.22
N ARG A 37 -15.69 -18.26 2.34
CA ARG A 37 -14.33 -18.70 2.68
C ARG A 37 -14.15 -20.21 2.76
N SER A 38 -15.05 -20.92 3.44
CA SER A 38 -15.02 -22.39 3.56
C SER A 38 -15.09 -23.07 2.19
N GLN A 39 -15.97 -22.59 1.30
CA GLN A 39 -16.08 -23.08 -0.08
C GLN A 39 -14.83 -22.79 -0.90
N ALA A 40 -14.24 -21.61 -0.74
CA ALA A 40 -13.00 -21.24 -1.43
C ALA A 40 -11.84 -22.14 -1.01
N VAL A 41 -11.69 -22.44 0.29
CA VAL A 41 -10.65 -23.36 0.77
C VAL A 41 -10.83 -24.75 0.17
N ARG A 42 -12.06 -25.28 0.14
CA ARG A 42 -12.33 -26.58 -0.50
C ARG A 42 -12.01 -26.54 -1.99
N ALA A 43 -12.49 -25.52 -2.72
CA ALA A 43 -12.29 -25.38 -4.16
C ALA A 43 -10.84 -25.08 -4.58
N MET A 44 -10.00 -24.55 -3.70
CA MET A 44 -8.56 -24.45 -3.95
C MET A 44 -7.86 -25.82 -3.98
N HIS A 45 -8.39 -26.81 -3.26
CA HIS A 45 -7.81 -28.15 -3.17
C HIS A 45 -8.50 -29.17 -4.08
N PHE A 46 -9.83 -29.15 -4.12
CA PHE A 46 -10.68 -30.10 -4.84
C PHE A 46 -11.79 -29.37 -5.62
N PRO A 47 -11.44 -28.52 -6.60
CA PRO A 47 -12.44 -27.86 -7.44
C PRO A 47 -13.20 -28.87 -8.30
N LYS A 48 -14.50 -28.67 -8.49
CA LYS A 48 -15.31 -29.47 -9.43
C LYS A 48 -14.95 -29.18 -10.89
N ASP A 49 -14.54 -27.94 -11.17
CA ASP A 49 -14.19 -27.46 -12.49
C ASP A 49 -13.23 -26.26 -12.43
N LEU A 50 -12.72 -25.85 -13.60
CA LEU A 50 -11.80 -24.72 -13.70
C LEU A 50 -12.45 -23.38 -13.34
N ALA A 51 -13.76 -23.23 -13.50
CA ALA A 51 -14.46 -21.99 -13.19
C ALA A 51 -14.57 -21.78 -11.67
N GLU A 52 -14.86 -22.85 -10.92
CA GLU A 52 -14.89 -22.87 -9.46
C GLU A 52 -13.51 -22.58 -8.88
N TYR A 53 -12.47 -23.23 -9.41
CA TYR A 53 -11.08 -22.93 -9.04
C TYR A 53 -10.75 -21.44 -9.24
N LYS A 54 -11.13 -20.85 -10.38
CA LYS A 54 -10.88 -19.43 -10.64
C LYS A 54 -11.59 -18.51 -9.64
N GLN A 55 -12.81 -18.85 -9.21
CA GLN A 55 -13.52 -18.08 -8.19
C GLN A 55 -12.86 -18.21 -6.82
N ALA A 56 -12.45 -19.41 -6.43
CA ALA A 56 -11.72 -19.65 -5.20
C ALA A 56 -10.38 -18.88 -5.18
N LEU A 57 -9.61 -18.97 -6.26
CA LEU A 57 -8.35 -18.25 -6.41
C LEU A 57 -8.56 -16.73 -6.34
N ARG A 58 -9.62 -16.21 -6.98
CA ARG A 58 -9.98 -14.79 -6.89
C ARG A 58 -10.31 -14.37 -5.46
N ARG A 59 -11.09 -15.18 -4.73
CA ARG A 59 -11.42 -14.93 -3.33
C ARG A 59 -10.18 -14.87 -2.45
N ILE A 60 -9.28 -15.85 -2.56
CA ILE A 60 -8.06 -15.93 -1.75
C ILE A 60 -7.11 -14.76 -2.06
N LYS A 61 -6.91 -14.43 -3.35
CA LYS A 61 -6.14 -13.24 -3.74
C LYS A 61 -6.73 -11.94 -3.17
N PHE A 62 -8.05 -11.82 -3.17
CA PHE A 62 -8.72 -10.67 -2.57
C PHE A 62 -8.51 -10.65 -1.05
N GLU A 63 -8.64 -11.80 -0.37
CA GLU A 63 -8.40 -11.94 1.08
C GLU A 63 -7.03 -11.44 1.48
N GLU A 64 -6.00 -11.96 0.82
CA GLU A 64 -4.60 -11.61 1.09
C GLU A 64 -4.34 -10.12 0.88
N LEU A 65 -4.80 -9.57 -0.26
CA LEU A 65 -4.64 -8.15 -0.54
C LEU A 65 -5.44 -7.28 0.44
N PHE A 66 -6.63 -7.70 0.85
CA PHE A 66 -7.46 -6.97 1.80
C PHE A 66 -6.76 -6.85 3.16
N TYR A 67 -6.22 -7.95 3.70
CA TYR A 67 -5.46 -7.91 4.95
C TYR A 67 -4.18 -7.09 4.83
N PHE A 68 -3.45 -7.24 3.74
CA PHE A 68 -2.27 -6.42 3.48
C PHE A 68 -2.61 -4.92 3.49
N GLN A 69 -3.69 -4.53 2.81
CA GLN A 69 -4.15 -3.13 2.81
C GLN A 69 -4.62 -2.66 4.18
N MET A 70 -5.31 -3.50 4.95
CA MET A 70 -5.73 -3.17 6.33
C MET A 70 -4.53 -2.92 7.24
N GLN A 71 -3.49 -3.74 7.14
CA GLN A 71 -2.24 -3.52 7.88
C GLN A 71 -1.58 -2.20 7.48
N LEU A 72 -1.50 -1.89 6.18
CA LEU A 72 -0.98 -0.61 5.70
C LEU A 72 -1.80 0.58 6.19
N GLN A 73 -3.13 0.47 6.24
CA GLN A 73 -3.98 1.55 6.76
C GLN A 73 -3.80 1.73 8.27
N THR A 74 -3.62 0.65 9.01
CA THR A 74 -3.31 0.69 10.46
C THR A 74 -2.00 1.45 10.69
N LEU A 75 -0.92 1.07 9.99
CA LEU A 75 0.37 1.76 10.05
C LEU A 75 0.26 3.25 9.64
N LYS A 76 -0.54 3.57 8.62
CA LYS A 76 -0.78 4.96 8.21
C LYS A 76 -1.53 5.74 9.28
N SER A 77 -2.51 5.13 9.94
CA SER A 77 -3.27 5.76 11.02
C SER A 77 -2.39 6.05 12.23
N GLU A 78 -1.54 5.10 12.62
CA GLU A 78 -0.58 5.26 13.72
C GLU A 78 0.42 6.39 13.44
N ASN A 79 0.90 6.53 12.19
CA ASN A 79 1.80 7.61 11.79
C ASN A 79 1.11 8.98 11.61
N LYS A 80 -0.22 9.01 11.54
CA LYS A 80 -1.04 10.24 11.39
C LYS A 80 -1.59 10.77 12.71
N VAL A 81 -1.15 10.22 13.85
CA VAL A 81 -1.49 10.77 15.16
C VAL A 81 -1.00 12.22 15.20
N HIS A 82 -1.96 13.14 15.24
CA HIS A 82 -1.70 14.59 15.15
C HIS A 82 -0.74 15.03 16.25
N GLY A 83 0.22 15.90 15.90
CA GLY A 83 1.15 16.50 16.86
C GLY A 83 2.45 15.72 17.11
N SER A 84 2.71 14.61 16.40
CA SER A 84 4.00 13.91 16.51
C SER A 84 5.05 14.41 15.50
N GLY A 85 4.64 15.11 14.44
CA GLY A 85 5.53 15.60 13.39
C GLY A 85 6.22 16.92 13.74
N LEU A 86 7.48 17.07 13.36
CA LEU A 86 8.18 18.36 13.38
C LEU A 86 7.77 19.19 12.16
N VAL A 87 7.11 20.32 12.40
CA VAL A 87 6.78 21.28 11.35
C VAL A 87 8.04 22.04 10.93
N LEU A 88 8.47 21.89 9.67
CA LEU A 88 9.61 22.61 9.11
C LEU A 88 9.13 23.84 8.33
N ASN A 89 9.27 25.02 8.95
CA ASN A 89 8.97 26.31 8.34
C ASN A 89 10.10 26.78 7.41
N TRP A 90 10.25 26.11 6.26
CA TRP A 90 11.27 26.44 5.26
C TRP A 90 10.99 27.75 4.50
N SER A 91 12.05 28.39 4.01
CA SER A 91 12.00 29.68 3.29
C SER A 91 11.73 29.51 1.79
N GLN A 92 10.61 30.05 1.32
CA GLN A 92 10.25 30.05 -0.11
C GLN A 92 11.19 30.91 -0.95
N GLU A 93 11.61 32.06 -0.43
CA GLU A 93 12.52 32.97 -1.12
C GLU A 93 13.87 32.30 -1.39
N ASN A 94 14.48 31.71 -0.35
CA ASN A 94 15.75 31.01 -0.46
C ASN A 94 15.67 29.84 -1.44
N LEU A 95 14.59 29.06 -1.38
CA LEU A 95 14.40 27.93 -2.28
C LEU A 95 14.27 28.38 -3.74
N THR A 96 13.50 29.44 -4.01
CA THR A 96 13.38 30.01 -5.36
C THR A 96 14.73 30.49 -5.87
N ALA A 97 15.50 31.21 -5.05
CA ALA A 97 16.83 31.71 -5.42
C ALA A 97 17.83 30.59 -5.74
N VAL A 98 17.76 29.44 -5.06
CA VAL A 98 18.58 28.27 -5.38
C VAL A 98 18.13 27.58 -6.67
N LYS A 99 16.82 27.49 -6.91
CA LYS A 99 16.28 26.92 -8.15
C LYS A 99 16.72 27.72 -9.38
N GLU A 100 16.75 29.04 -9.30
CA GLU A 100 17.21 29.93 -10.38
C GLU A 100 18.70 29.80 -10.69
N LYS A 101 19.51 29.33 -9.74
CA LYS A 101 20.95 29.07 -9.94
C LYS A 101 21.23 27.72 -10.62
N LEU A 102 20.22 26.87 -10.78
CA LEU A 102 20.40 25.59 -11.47
C LEU A 102 20.68 25.85 -12.96
N PRO A 103 21.61 25.11 -13.59
CA PRO A 103 21.92 25.26 -15.01
C PRO A 103 20.81 24.73 -15.94
N PHE A 104 19.66 24.36 -15.39
CA PHE A 104 18.50 23.83 -16.09
C PHE A 104 17.22 24.14 -15.29
N ALA A 105 16.08 24.21 -15.98
CA ALA A 105 14.77 24.28 -15.35
C ALA A 105 14.32 22.88 -14.89
N LEU A 106 13.64 22.82 -13.74
CA LEU A 106 12.98 21.57 -13.33
C LEU A 106 11.85 21.21 -14.30
N THR A 107 11.70 19.92 -14.54
CA THR A 107 10.54 19.42 -15.29
C THR A 107 9.27 19.57 -14.45
N GLN A 108 8.10 19.55 -15.08
CA GLN A 108 6.81 19.61 -14.37
C GLN A 108 6.66 18.47 -13.33
N ALA A 109 7.18 17.27 -13.64
CA ALA A 109 7.16 16.14 -12.72
C ALA A 109 8.08 16.34 -11.51
N GLN A 110 9.26 16.92 -11.72
CA GLN A 110 10.19 17.28 -10.64
C GLN A 110 9.61 18.38 -9.75
N GLU A 111 9.01 19.42 -10.34
CA GLU A 111 8.36 20.50 -9.60
C GLU A 111 7.20 19.96 -8.74
N LYS A 112 6.33 19.12 -9.33
CA LYS A 112 5.24 18.49 -8.60
C LYS A 112 5.74 17.65 -7.43
N SER A 113 6.76 16.81 -7.66
CA SER A 113 7.35 15.96 -6.62
C SER A 113 7.97 16.78 -5.50
N LEU A 114 8.66 17.87 -5.85
CA LEU A 114 9.24 18.80 -4.87
C LEU A 114 8.15 19.49 -4.05
N GLN A 115 7.10 20.02 -4.68
CA GLN A 115 5.98 20.67 -3.99
C GLN A 115 5.26 19.73 -3.01
N GLU A 116 5.05 18.48 -3.41
CA GLU A 116 4.49 17.46 -2.53
C GLU A 116 5.35 17.20 -1.29
N ILE A 117 6.68 17.11 -1.45
CA ILE A 117 7.63 16.97 -0.34
C ILE A 117 7.57 18.20 0.58
N LEU A 118 7.65 19.40 0.00
CA LEU A 118 7.65 20.66 0.74
C LEU A 118 6.35 20.92 1.51
N THR A 119 5.22 20.47 0.96
CA THR A 119 3.91 20.54 1.61
C THR A 119 3.89 19.65 2.85
N ASP A 120 4.35 18.40 2.73
CA ASP A 120 4.41 17.48 3.88
C ASP A 120 5.41 17.95 4.94
N MET A 121 6.55 18.54 4.54
CA MET A 121 7.52 19.13 5.48
C MET A 121 6.91 20.26 6.32
N LYS A 122 5.90 20.97 5.80
CA LYS A 122 5.14 22.01 6.52
C LYS A 122 3.93 21.47 7.28
N SER A 123 3.63 20.17 7.18
CA SER A 123 2.52 19.56 7.91
C SER A 123 2.89 19.20 9.35
N ASP A 124 1.88 19.01 10.20
CA ASP A 124 1.99 18.58 11.60
C ASP A 124 2.05 17.04 11.75
N HIS A 125 2.32 16.32 10.66
CA HIS A 125 2.45 14.87 10.61
C HIS A 125 3.83 14.47 10.06
N HIS A 126 4.30 13.25 10.37
CA HIS A 126 5.54 12.76 9.79
C HIS A 126 5.42 12.56 8.27
N MET A 127 6.31 13.19 7.51
CA MET A 127 6.46 12.90 6.09
C MET A 127 7.07 11.50 5.88
N ASN A 128 6.33 10.61 5.22
CA ASN A 128 6.82 9.29 4.80
C ASN A 128 6.60 9.09 3.30
N ARG A 129 7.45 9.72 2.49
CA ARG A 129 7.37 9.70 1.02
C ARG A 129 8.51 8.90 0.40
N LEU A 130 8.18 8.15 -0.65
CA LEU A 130 9.15 7.51 -1.54
C LEU A 130 9.24 8.33 -2.84
N LEU A 131 10.39 8.96 -3.07
CA LEU A 131 10.67 9.63 -4.34
C LEU A 131 11.14 8.61 -5.38
N GLN A 132 10.24 8.20 -6.28
CA GLN A 132 10.50 7.18 -7.28
C GLN A 132 10.52 7.75 -8.71
N GLY A 133 11.39 7.19 -9.55
CA GLY A 133 11.54 7.56 -10.96
C GLY A 133 12.72 6.83 -11.59
N ASP A 134 12.80 6.83 -12.92
CA ASP A 134 13.83 6.09 -13.67
C ASP A 134 15.26 6.64 -13.43
N VAL A 135 16.28 5.87 -13.79
CA VAL A 135 17.67 6.35 -13.77
C VAL A 135 17.78 7.57 -14.70
N GLY A 136 18.40 8.65 -14.20
CA GLY A 136 18.53 9.91 -14.95
C GLY A 136 17.33 10.87 -14.87
N SER A 137 16.21 10.50 -14.23
CA SER A 137 15.03 11.37 -14.07
C SER A 137 15.22 12.60 -13.16
N GLY A 138 16.40 12.78 -12.57
CA GLY A 138 16.70 13.93 -11.71
C GLY A 138 16.16 13.85 -10.28
N LYS A 139 15.94 12.65 -9.73
CA LYS A 139 15.57 12.48 -8.30
C LYS A 139 16.54 13.20 -7.35
N THR A 140 17.83 13.22 -7.69
CA THR A 140 18.88 13.87 -6.89
C THR A 140 18.65 15.37 -6.73
N VAL A 141 18.22 16.09 -7.77
CA VAL A 141 17.99 17.53 -7.65
C VAL A 141 16.76 17.82 -6.78
N VAL A 142 15.70 17.01 -6.89
CA VAL A 142 14.52 17.14 -6.04
C VAL A 142 14.87 16.87 -4.57
N ALA A 143 15.62 15.81 -4.28
CA ALA A 143 16.09 15.50 -2.93
C ALA A 143 17.03 16.60 -2.39
N GLY A 144 17.93 17.13 -3.21
CA GLY A 144 18.82 18.23 -2.85
C GLY A 144 18.07 19.50 -2.45
N LEU A 145 17.04 19.86 -3.21
CA LEU A 145 16.20 21.02 -2.92
C LEU A 145 15.38 20.82 -1.63
N ALA A 146 14.87 19.61 -1.38
CA ALA A 146 14.20 19.28 -0.14
C ALA A 146 15.14 19.35 1.09
N MET A 147 16.36 18.84 0.97
CA MET A 147 17.39 18.98 2.02
C MET A 147 17.74 20.45 2.27
N TYR A 148 17.88 21.25 1.22
CA TYR A 148 18.12 22.68 1.35
C TYR A 148 16.95 23.38 2.08
N ALA A 149 15.70 23.05 1.72
CA ALA A 149 14.53 23.57 2.43
C ALA A 149 14.58 23.24 3.93
N ALA A 150 14.95 22.01 4.30
CA ALA A 150 15.12 21.64 5.71
C ALA A 150 16.15 22.52 6.43
N VAL A 151 17.32 22.76 5.81
CA VAL A 151 18.35 23.65 6.37
C VAL A 151 17.85 25.09 6.56
N THR A 152 16.97 25.58 5.69
CA THR A 152 16.40 26.93 5.85
C THR A 152 15.39 27.06 6.99
N ALA A 153 14.88 25.94 7.53
CA ALA A 153 13.91 25.94 8.61
C ALA A 153 14.54 26.05 10.02
N GLY A 154 15.88 25.93 10.13
CA GLY A 154 16.62 25.90 11.39
C GLY A 154 17.03 24.48 11.79
#